data_AF-A0AAU6WUL7-F1
#
_entry.id   AF-A0AAU6WUL7-F1
#
_cell.length_a   1.000
_cell.length_b   1.000
_cell.length_c   1.000
_cell.angle_alpha   90.00
_cell.angle_beta   90.00
_cell.angle_gamma   90.00
#
_symmetry.space_group_name_H-M   'P 1'
#
loop_
_entity.id
_entity.type
_entity.pdbx_description
1 polymer ?
#
loop_
_entity_poly.entity_id
_entity_poly.type
_entity_poly.pdbx_seq_one_letter_code
_entity_poly.pdbx_strand_id
1 'polypeptide(L)'
;MKRKPIDEAELLQNTLDEYLEAFNAHQRCTPENVINAFYYFYRDINIANLFFENNPENDYLLNNDRLYISLTRDFCNYYFLEINRVFHFSDAVETIWFGYQLYFEEDKITENIFEEAVFDKMRNPNYGNELEKFLESPHYLKLKDKIPTKVELYINYDV
;
A
#
# COMPACT_ATOMS: atom_id res chain seq x y z
N MET A 1 -34.42 7.39 15.66
CA MET A 1 -33.93 7.14 14.29
C MET A 1 -32.61 6.40 14.42
N LYS A 2 -32.52 5.15 13.94
CA LYS A 2 -31.22 4.50 13.76
C LYS A 2 -30.56 5.17 12.55
N ARG A 3 -29.46 5.88 12.75
CA ARG A 3 -28.64 6.36 11.62
C ARG A 3 -28.16 5.12 10.86
N LYS A 4 -28.25 5.14 9.53
CA LYS A 4 -27.53 4.16 8.70
C LYS A 4 -26.05 4.29 9.09
N PRO A 5 -25.34 3.21 9.41
CA PRO A 5 -23.88 3.29 9.47
C PRO A 5 -23.44 3.82 8.11
N ILE A 6 -22.74 4.94 8.09
CA ILE A 6 -21.90 5.24 6.94
C ILE A 6 -20.86 4.13 7.00
N ASP A 7 -20.71 3.40 5.91
CA ASP A 7 -19.75 2.32 5.87
C ASP A 7 -18.38 2.95 6.05
N GLU A 8 -17.73 2.67 7.18
CA GLU A 8 -16.40 3.21 7.51
C GLU A 8 -15.39 2.87 6.39
N ALA A 9 -15.69 1.80 5.64
CA ALA A 9 -15.05 1.43 4.39
C ALA A 9 -15.18 2.49 3.28
N GLU A 10 -16.40 2.98 3.03
CA GLU A 10 -16.71 3.94 1.96
C GLU A 10 -16.03 5.30 2.22
N LEU A 11 -15.94 5.71 3.48
CA LEU A 11 -15.25 6.94 3.90
C LEU A 11 -13.73 6.85 3.69
N LEU A 12 -13.13 5.73 4.09
CA LEU A 12 -11.71 5.48 3.87
C LEU A 12 -11.39 5.42 2.38
N GLN A 13 -12.25 4.76 1.60
CA GLN A 13 -12.11 4.67 0.15
C GLN A 13 -12.11 6.05 -0.50
N ASN A 14 -13.07 6.92 -0.16
CA ASN A 14 -13.11 8.28 -0.69
C ASN A 14 -11.85 9.08 -0.34
N THR A 15 -11.35 8.95 0.88
CA THR A 15 -10.13 9.67 1.33
C THR A 15 -8.89 9.17 0.58
N LEU A 16 -8.81 7.87 0.33
CA LEU A 16 -7.73 7.27 -0.46
C LEU A 16 -7.84 7.70 -1.92
N ASP A 17 -9.04 7.66 -2.50
CA ASP A 17 -9.29 8.07 -3.88
C ASP A 17 -8.89 9.53 -4.10
N GLU A 18 -9.19 10.45 -3.17
CA GLU A 18 -8.74 11.86 -3.24
C GLU A 18 -7.20 11.98 -3.20
N TYR A 19 -6.54 11.24 -2.30
CA TYR A 19 -5.09 11.25 -2.18
C TYR A 19 -4.40 10.69 -3.44
N LEU A 20 -5.03 9.69 -4.05
CA LEU A 20 -4.51 8.97 -5.20
C LEU A 20 -4.85 9.63 -6.54
N GLU A 21 -5.99 10.30 -6.66
CA GLU A 21 -6.28 11.21 -7.76
C GLU A 21 -5.29 12.38 -7.77
N ALA A 22 -4.98 12.95 -6.59
CA ALA A 22 -3.96 13.98 -6.46
C ALA A 22 -2.57 13.50 -6.93
N PHE A 23 -2.24 12.23 -6.66
CA PHE A 23 -1.03 11.57 -7.16
C PHE A 23 -1.06 11.36 -8.68
N ASN A 24 -2.15 10.83 -9.23
CA ASN A 24 -2.34 10.56 -10.67
C ASN A 24 -2.35 11.84 -11.52
N ALA A 25 -2.85 12.96 -11.01
CA ALA A 25 -3.00 14.20 -11.76
C ALA A 25 -1.68 14.93 -12.06
N HIS A 26 -0.57 14.59 -11.39
CA HIS A 26 0.66 15.39 -11.43
C HIS A 26 1.96 14.64 -11.78
N GLN A 27 1.98 13.31 -11.84
CA GLN A 27 3.22 12.54 -12.04
C GLN A 27 3.07 11.33 -12.97
N ARG A 28 4.19 10.89 -13.58
CA ARG A 28 4.26 9.59 -14.26
C ARG A 28 4.14 8.49 -13.19
N CYS A 29 3.19 7.58 -13.36
CA CYS A 29 3.06 6.41 -12.50
C CYS A 29 4.24 5.45 -12.78
N THR A 30 5.25 5.47 -11.92
CA THR A 30 6.40 4.55 -11.91
C THR A 30 6.52 3.90 -10.53
N PRO A 31 7.17 2.73 -10.39
CA PRO A 31 7.40 2.14 -9.09
C PRO A 31 8.01 3.08 -8.06
N GLU A 32 9.02 3.86 -8.46
CA GLU A 32 9.71 4.77 -7.54
C GLU A 32 8.77 5.85 -6.99
N ASN A 33 7.94 6.45 -7.86
CA ASN A 33 6.98 7.46 -7.43
C ASN A 33 5.90 6.85 -6.52
N VAL A 34 5.38 5.67 -6.86
CA VAL A 34 4.33 5.00 -6.08
C VAL A 34 4.88 4.58 -4.71
N ILE A 35 6.07 3.97 -4.64
CA ILE A 35 6.72 3.59 -3.37
C ILE A 35 6.97 4.85 -2.53
N ASN A 36 7.51 5.92 -3.10
CA ASN A 36 7.76 7.16 -2.36
C ASN A 36 6.46 7.76 -1.79
N ALA A 37 5.37 7.74 -2.57
CA ALA A 37 4.08 8.25 -2.11
C ALA A 37 3.46 7.40 -1.01
N PHE A 38 3.49 6.07 -1.14
CA PHE A 38 3.01 5.16 -0.11
C PHE A 38 3.86 5.20 1.15
N TYR A 39 5.18 5.34 1.00
CA TYR A 39 6.09 5.50 2.12
C TYR A 39 5.87 6.84 2.84
N TYR A 40 5.64 7.94 2.10
CA TYR A 40 5.26 9.23 2.69
C TYR A 40 3.92 9.11 3.43
N PHE A 41 2.89 8.55 2.79
CA PHE A 41 1.59 8.32 3.40
C PHE A 41 1.72 7.46 4.67
N TYR A 42 2.50 6.40 4.59
CA TYR A 42 2.76 5.54 5.73
C TYR A 42 3.48 6.29 6.85
N ARG A 43 4.55 7.05 6.56
CA ARG A 43 5.37 7.74 7.56
C ARG A 43 4.63 8.88 8.23
N ASP A 44 4.05 9.78 7.43
CA ASP A 44 3.61 11.10 7.88
C ASP A 44 2.10 11.17 8.14
N ILE A 45 1.29 10.27 7.59
CA ILE A 45 -0.16 10.25 7.81
C ILE A 45 -0.53 9.21 8.86
N ASN A 46 -1.12 9.71 9.96
CA ASN A 46 -1.68 8.88 11.02
C ASN A 46 -3.10 8.44 10.63
N ILE A 47 -3.23 7.17 10.25
CA ILE A 47 -4.50 6.59 9.82
C ILE A 47 -5.56 6.65 10.93
N ALA A 48 -5.14 6.57 12.19
CA ALA A 48 -6.06 6.71 13.32
C ALA A 48 -6.65 8.12 13.38
N ASN A 49 -5.84 9.16 13.14
CA ASN A 49 -6.35 10.54 13.12
C ASN A 49 -7.36 10.75 11.99
N LEU A 50 -7.07 10.25 10.77
CA LEU A 50 -8.03 10.30 9.66
C LEU A 50 -9.35 9.61 9.99
N PHE A 51 -9.28 8.48 10.69
CA PHE A 51 -10.47 7.76 11.15
C PHE A 51 -11.23 8.53 12.23
N PHE A 52 -10.54 9.11 13.22
CA PHE A 52 -11.14 9.86 14.33
C PHE A 52 -11.76 11.19 13.90
N GLU A 53 -11.13 11.92 12.98
CA GLU A 53 -11.68 13.17 12.45
C GLU A 53 -13.06 12.94 11.81
N ASN A 54 -13.29 11.76 11.24
CA ASN A 54 -14.54 11.38 10.61
C ASN A 54 -15.51 10.61 11.53
N ASN A 55 -15.04 10.08 12.68
CA ASN A 55 -15.82 9.31 13.64
C ASN A 55 -15.45 9.67 15.11
N PRO A 56 -15.68 10.92 15.54
CA PRO A 56 -15.19 11.42 16.83
C PRO A 56 -15.83 10.75 18.05
N GLU A 57 -16.93 10.02 17.88
CA GLU A 57 -17.61 9.26 18.94
C GLU A 57 -16.98 7.90 19.28
N ASN A 58 -16.02 7.42 18.49
CA ASN A 58 -15.44 6.08 18.65
C ASN A 58 -14.02 6.14 19.23
N ASP A 59 -13.76 5.35 20.28
CA ASP A 59 -12.43 5.17 20.89
C ASP A 59 -11.70 3.97 20.25
N TYR A 60 -11.31 4.08 18.97
CA TYR A 60 -10.56 3.02 18.30
C TYR A 60 -9.06 3.07 18.62
N LEU A 61 -8.49 2.02 19.20
CA LEU A 61 -7.03 1.92 19.33
C LEU A 61 -6.44 1.22 18.11
N LEU A 62 -5.54 1.89 17.38
CA LEU A 62 -4.80 1.27 16.30
C LEU A 62 -3.87 0.18 16.87
N ASN A 63 -4.16 -1.08 16.55
CA ASN A 63 -3.45 -2.26 17.06
C ASN A 63 -2.37 -2.74 16.08
N ASN A 64 -2.57 -2.50 14.79
CA ASN A 64 -1.60 -2.83 13.75
C ASN A 64 -1.61 -1.76 12.66
N ASP A 65 -0.42 -1.42 12.15
CA ASP A 65 -0.23 -0.55 10.99
C ASP A 65 1.09 -0.89 10.32
N ARG A 66 1.00 -1.43 9.10
CA ARG A 66 2.12 -1.96 8.34
C ARG A 66 2.09 -1.51 6.90
N LEU A 67 3.25 -1.32 6.30
CA LEU A 67 3.40 -1.23 4.85
C LEU A 67 4.05 -2.54 4.38
N TYR A 68 3.60 -3.14 3.29
CA TYR A 68 4.31 -4.20 2.60
C TYR A 68 4.61 -3.75 1.17
N ILE A 69 5.79 -4.09 0.71
CA ILE A 69 6.21 -3.94 -0.67
C ILE A 69 6.68 -5.30 -1.12
N SER A 70 6.12 -5.83 -2.21
CA SER A 70 6.57 -7.08 -2.79
C SER A 70 6.72 -6.96 -4.29
N LEU A 71 7.80 -7.55 -4.82
CA LEU A 71 8.01 -7.74 -6.24
C LEU A 71 7.99 -9.23 -6.51
N THR A 72 7.01 -9.66 -7.27
CA THR A 72 6.87 -11.05 -7.68
C THR A 72 6.88 -11.14 -9.20
N ARG A 73 7.16 -12.34 -9.69
CA ARG A 73 6.91 -12.68 -11.09
C ARG A 73 5.89 -13.79 -11.15
N ASP A 74 4.84 -13.58 -11.94
CA ASP A 74 3.85 -14.62 -12.20
C ASP A 74 4.29 -15.58 -13.34
N PHE A 75 3.55 -16.68 -13.49
CA PHE A 75 3.80 -17.69 -14.52
C PHE A 75 3.56 -17.18 -15.96
N CYS A 76 3.01 -15.97 -16.12
CA CYS A 76 2.66 -15.37 -17.41
C CYS A 76 3.69 -14.34 -17.90
N ASN A 77 4.87 -14.24 -17.26
CA ASN A 77 5.96 -13.31 -17.57
C ASN A 77 5.68 -11.86 -17.16
N TYR A 78 4.80 -11.62 -16.21
CA TYR A 78 4.59 -10.29 -15.66
C TYR A 78 5.43 -10.11 -14.41
N TYR A 79 6.14 -8.99 -14.33
CA TYR A 79 6.49 -8.48 -13.01
C TYR A 79 5.25 -7.86 -12.40
N PHE A 80 5.03 -8.21 -11.14
CA PHE A 80 3.96 -7.72 -10.33
C PHE A 80 4.58 -7.08 -9.10
N LEU A 81 4.54 -5.75 -9.06
CA LEU A 81 4.95 -4.99 -7.90
C LEU A 81 3.69 -4.60 -7.13
N GLU A 82 3.59 -5.07 -5.90
CA GLU A 82 2.53 -4.73 -4.97
C GLU A 82 3.07 -3.85 -3.85
N ILE A 83 2.39 -2.74 -3.58
CA ILE A 83 2.63 -1.86 -2.45
C ILE A 83 1.32 -1.75 -1.69
N ASN A 84 1.26 -2.26 -0.47
CA ASN A 84 0.04 -2.18 0.33
C ASN A 84 0.32 -1.70 1.75
N ARG A 85 -0.67 -1.07 2.37
CA ARG A 85 -0.68 -0.77 3.79
C ARG A 85 -1.84 -1.53 4.43
N VAL A 86 -1.54 -2.14 5.56
CA VAL A 86 -2.42 -3.04 6.31
C VAL A 86 -2.56 -2.49 7.70
N PHE A 87 -3.78 -2.26 8.15
CA PHE A 87 -4.02 -1.79 9.50
C PHE A 87 -5.28 -2.40 10.12
N HIS A 88 -5.28 -2.43 11.44
CA HIS A 88 -6.32 -3.06 12.22
C HIS A 88 -6.51 -2.30 13.54
N PHE A 89 -7.77 -2.02 13.86
CA PHE A 89 -8.16 -1.41 15.13
C PHE A 89 -8.48 -2.50 16.16
N SER A 90 -8.18 -2.27 17.44
CA SER A 90 -8.30 -3.25 18.52
C SER A 90 -9.68 -3.87 18.66
N ASP A 91 -10.71 -3.11 18.32
CA ASP A 91 -12.12 -3.45 18.52
C ASP A 91 -12.83 -3.76 17.20
N ALA A 92 -12.11 -3.70 16.07
CA ALA A 92 -12.64 -4.07 14.77
C ALA A 92 -12.47 -5.59 14.56
N VAL A 93 -13.43 -6.21 13.87
CA VAL A 93 -13.28 -7.60 13.41
C VAL A 93 -12.38 -7.65 12.17
N GLU A 94 -12.41 -6.60 11.36
CA GLU A 94 -11.79 -6.54 10.05
C GLU A 94 -10.36 -6.01 10.10
N THR A 95 -9.50 -6.59 9.25
CA THR A 95 -8.23 -5.97 8.87
C THR A 95 -8.41 -5.28 7.53
N ILE A 96 -7.98 -4.02 7.47
CA ILE A 96 -8.09 -3.22 6.26
C ILE A 96 -6.77 -3.26 5.53
N TRP A 97 -6.83 -3.62 4.25
CA TRP A 97 -5.69 -3.64 3.34
C TRP A 97 -6.00 -2.67 2.22
N PHE A 98 -5.07 -1.78 1.89
CA PHE A 98 -5.18 -1.00 0.66
C PHE A 98 -3.84 -0.93 -0.04
N GLY A 99 -3.84 -0.94 -1.35
CA GLY A 99 -2.57 -0.98 -2.08
C GLY A 99 -2.68 -0.73 -3.57
N TYR A 100 -1.50 -0.59 -4.16
CA TYR A 100 -1.27 -0.52 -5.59
C TYR A 100 -0.65 -1.80 -6.10
N GLN A 101 -1.06 -2.16 -7.30
CA GLN A 101 -0.49 -3.22 -8.09
C GLN A 101 -0.04 -2.64 -9.42
N LEU A 102 1.26 -2.76 -9.68
CA LEU A 102 1.88 -2.33 -10.93
C LEU A 102 2.32 -3.57 -11.70
N TYR A 103 1.84 -3.69 -12.94
CA TYR A 103 2.15 -4.80 -13.81
C TYR A 103 3.12 -4.36 -14.90
N PHE A 104 4.13 -5.18 -15.19
CA PHE A 104 5.06 -4.93 -16.29
C PHE A 104 5.17 -6.18 -17.16
N GLU A 105 4.83 -6.05 -18.43
CA GLU A 105 5.15 -7.05 -19.45
C GLU A 105 6.64 -7.02 -19.74
N GLU A 106 7.32 -8.16 -19.65
CA GLU A 106 8.70 -8.27 -20.11
C GLU A 106 8.89 -9.52 -20.99
N ASP A 107 9.49 -9.30 -22.16
CA ASP A 107 9.80 -10.40 -23.08
C ASP A 107 10.95 -11.25 -22.51
N LYS A 108 10.59 -12.44 -22.03
CA LYS A 108 11.50 -13.57 -21.75
C LYS A 108 12.42 -13.42 -20.52
N ILE A 109 11.81 -13.48 -19.34
CA ILE A 109 12.52 -13.87 -18.12
C ILE A 109 12.18 -15.32 -17.81
N THR A 110 13.17 -16.13 -17.43
CA THR A 110 12.98 -17.55 -17.09
C THR A 110 13.01 -17.80 -15.58
N GLU A 111 13.39 -16.81 -14.77
CA GLU A 111 13.57 -16.95 -13.32
C GLU A 111 12.30 -16.59 -12.55
N ASN A 112 11.97 -17.38 -11.53
CA ASN A 112 10.93 -17.02 -10.56
C ASN A 112 11.55 -16.04 -9.56
N ILE A 113 10.87 -14.92 -9.32
CA ILE A 113 11.37 -13.85 -8.46
C ILE A 113 10.32 -13.59 -7.38
N PHE A 114 10.78 -13.52 -6.14
CA PHE A 114 10.00 -13.08 -4.99
C PHE A 114 10.92 -12.26 -4.09
N GLU A 115 10.64 -10.98 -3.98
CA GLU A 115 11.34 -10.04 -3.11
C GLU A 115 10.30 -9.28 -2.29
N GLU A 116 10.55 -9.07 -1.01
CA GLU A 116 9.62 -8.39 -0.12
C GLU A 116 10.34 -7.49 0.88
N ALA A 117 9.64 -6.43 1.31
CA ALA A 117 9.99 -5.59 2.44
C ALA A 117 8.73 -5.29 3.25
N VAL A 118 8.82 -5.44 4.58
CA VAL A 118 7.70 -5.20 5.50
C VAL A 118 8.08 -4.12 6.50
N PHE A 119 7.20 -3.15 6.66
CA PHE A 119 7.32 -2.08 7.63
C PHE A 119 6.27 -2.27 8.70
N ASP A 120 6.67 -2.32 9.97
CA ASP A 120 5.74 -2.39 11.11
C ASP A 120 6.12 -1.32 12.13
N LYS A 121 5.46 -0.16 12.05
CA LYS A 121 5.72 1.04 12.86
C LYS A 121 5.75 0.76 14.37
N MET A 122 5.08 -0.31 14.81
CA MET A 122 4.90 -0.64 16.20
C MET A 122 5.97 -1.59 16.75
N ARG A 123 6.74 -2.31 15.91
CA ARG A 123 7.50 -3.49 16.37
C ARG A 123 9.00 -3.55 16.02
N ASN A 124 9.58 -2.73 15.13
CA ASN A 124 10.98 -2.98 14.69
C ASN A 124 11.86 -1.73 14.42
N PRO A 125 12.67 -1.22 15.37
CA PRO A 125 13.48 0.00 15.20
C PRO A 125 14.51 0.00 14.04
N ASN A 126 14.81 -1.13 13.40
CA ASN A 126 15.81 -1.26 12.31
C ASN A 126 15.21 -1.08 10.89
N TYR A 127 14.12 -0.31 10.79
CA TYR A 127 13.28 -0.07 9.61
C TYR A 127 13.97 0.23 8.26
N GLY A 128 15.15 0.85 8.24
CA GLY A 128 15.81 1.25 6.98
C GLY A 128 16.31 0.07 6.16
N ASN A 129 16.79 -0.99 6.82
CA ASN A 129 17.63 -1.98 6.16
C ASN A 129 16.88 -2.90 5.17
N GLU A 130 15.59 -3.20 5.40
CA GLU A 130 14.83 -4.07 4.50
C GLU A 130 14.34 -3.32 3.26
N LEU A 131 13.90 -2.07 3.44
CA LEU A 131 13.57 -1.19 2.33
C LEU A 131 14.80 -0.90 1.47
N GLU A 132 15.92 -0.53 2.10
CA GLU A 132 17.17 -0.24 1.39
C GLU A 132 17.60 -1.45 0.57
N LYS A 133 17.57 -2.66 1.14
CA LYS A 133 17.84 -3.89 0.40
C LYS A 133 16.88 -4.12 -0.78
N PHE A 134 15.60 -3.86 -0.60
CA PHE A 134 14.62 -3.99 -1.67
C PHE A 134 14.87 -2.95 -2.77
N LEU A 135 15.13 -1.69 -2.41
CA LEU A 135 15.42 -0.60 -3.34
C LEU A 135 16.76 -0.76 -4.05
N GLU A 136 17.69 -1.52 -3.46
CA GLU A 136 18.97 -1.89 -4.07
C GLU A 136 18.87 -3.19 -4.89
N SER A 137 17.72 -3.88 -4.90
CA SER A 137 17.59 -5.16 -5.58
C SER A 137 17.74 -4.98 -7.11
N PRO A 138 18.47 -5.88 -7.80
CA PRO A 138 18.62 -5.79 -9.25
C PRO A 138 17.29 -5.84 -10.02
N HIS A 139 16.27 -6.49 -9.46
CA HIS A 139 14.95 -6.61 -10.11
C HIS A 139 14.15 -5.32 -9.97
N TYR A 140 14.11 -4.74 -8.77
CA TYR A 140 13.48 -3.44 -8.57
C TYR A 140 14.19 -2.36 -9.41
N LEU A 141 15.53 -2.33 -9.40
CA LEU A 141 16.30 -1.34 -10.16
C LEU A 141 16.03 -1.36 -11.67
N LYS A 142 15.67 -2.53 -12.24
CA LYS A 142 15.25 -2.64 -13.65
C LYS A 142 13.88 -2.02 -13.92
N LEU A 143 13.01 -1.98 -12.92
CA LEU A 143 11.62 -1.55 -13.05
C LEU A 143 11.39 -0.12 -12.55
N LYS A 144 12.24 0.41 -11.67
CA LYS A 144 11.97 1.61 -10.87
C LYS A 144 11.48 2.84 -11.66
N ASP A 145 11.99 3.00 -12.88
CA ASP A 145 11.69 4.10 -13.80
C ASP A 145 10.74 3.71 -14.95
N LYS A 146 10.34 2.43 -15.04
CA LYS A 146 9.44 1.94 -16.08
C LYS A 146 8.00 2.38 -15.82
N ILE A 147 7.27 2.59 -16.91
CA ILE A 147 5.83 2.81 -16.86
C ILE A 147 5.16 1.43 -16.88
N PRO A 148 4.29 1.11 -15.90
CA PRO A 148 3.58 -0.15 -15.88
C PRO A 148 2.59 -0.25 -17.03
N THR A 149 2.36 -1.46 -17.53
CA THR A 149 1.34 -1.76 -18.55
C THR A 149 -0.07 -1.71 -17.96
N LYS A 150 -0.20 -2.01 -16.67
CA LYS A 150 -1.45 -1.93 -15.92
C LYS A 150 -1.19 -1.44 -14.51
N VAL A 151 -2.13 -0.66 -13.99
CA VAL A 151 -2.14 -0.18 -12.61
C VAL A 151 -3.49 -0.51 -12.01
N GLU A 152 -3.50 -1.09 -10.82
CA GLU A 152 -4.71 -1.33 -10.04
C GLU A 152 -4.56 -0.79 -8.63
N LEU A 153 -5.58 -0.07 -8.17
CA LEU A 153 -5.78 0.30 -6.78
C LEU A 153 -6.81 -0.69 -6.20
N TYR A 154 -6.54 -1.19 -5.00
CA TYR A 154 -7.49 -2.05 -4.29
C TYR A 154 -7.61 -1.65 -2.82
N ILE A 155 -8.77 -1.94 -2.26
CA ILE A 155 -9.04 -1.94 -0.83
C ILE A 155 -9.78 -3.23 -0.50
N ASN A 156 -9.26 -4.01 0.44
CA ASN A 156 -9.84 -5.25 0.90
C ASN A 156 -10.10 -5.18 2.41
N TYR A 157 -11.26 -5.69 2.81
CA TYR A 157 -11.66 -5.88 4.20
C TYR A 157 -11.61 -7.39 4.47
N ASP A 158 -10.60 -7.82 5.22
CA ASP A 158 -10.41 -9.23 5.56
C ASP A 158 -11.02 -9.49 6.95
N VAL A 159 -11.96 -10.43 7.02
CA VAL A 159 -12.76 -10.81 8.22
C VAL A 159 -12.27 -12.13 8.78
#